data_AF-A0A6F9BJ98-F1
#
_entry.id   AF-A0A6F9BJ98-F1
#
_cell.length_a   1.000
_cell.length_b   1.000
_cell.length_c   1.000
_cell.angle_alpha   90.00
_cell.angle_beta   90.00
_cell.angle_gamma   90.00
#
_symmetry.space_group_name_H-M   'P 1'
#
loop_
_entity.id
_entity.type
_entity.pdbx_description
1 polymer ?
#
loop_
_entity_poly.entity_id
_entity_poly.type
_entity_poly.pdbx_seq_one_letter_code
_entity_poly.pdbx_strand_id
1 'polypeptide(L)'
;VPGDIDEVNALKLQVDQWNIPENLGDPNVPASLLKLWYRELEEPVIPQSFYKQCISNYEDPEAAIRVVFAQPVNVSKTKMDVNNLAMVMAPNCLRCKSDDPRVIFENTRKEMSFLRTLIVHLDTSFVKGII
;
A
#
# COMPACT_ATOMS: atom_id res chain seq x y z
N VAL A 1 -14.68 -9.76 5.04
CA VAL A 1 -14.53 -10.92 5.94
C VAL A 1 -13.11 -10.88 6.51
N PRO A 2 -12.89 -11.02 7.83
CA PRO A 2 -11.55 -11.17 8.39
C PRO A 2 -10.99 -12.56 8.07
N GLY A 3 -9.68 -12.66 7.87
CA GLY A 3 -8.99 -13.94 7.75
C GLY A 3 -8.80 -14.59 9.12
N ASP A 4 -8.41 -15.86 9.13
CA ASP A 4 -8.09 -16.57 10.35
C ASP A 4 -6.97 -15.88 11.13
N ILE A 5 -7.17 -15.67 12.44
CA ILE A 5 -6.27 -14.83 13.24
C ILE A 5 -4.92 -15.51 13.50
N ASP A 6 -4.90 -16.83 13.61
CA ASP A 6 -3.68 -17.59 13.85
C ASP A 6 -2.83 -17.62 12.57
N GLU A 7 -3.47 -17.78 11.41
CA GLU A 7 -2.80 -17.65 10.12
C GLU A 7 -2.27 -16.23 9.87
N VAL A 8 -3.02 -15.19 10.25
CA VAL A 8 -2.56 -13.79 10.16
C VAL A 8 -1.33 -13.55 11.02
N ASN A 9 -1.32 -14.06 12.25
CA ASN A 9 -0.17 -13.92 13.16
C ASN A 9 1.05 -14.71 12.67
N ALA A 10 0.84 -15.93 12.17
CA ALA A 10 1.91 -16.72 11.57
C ALA A 10 2.52 -16.01 10.35
N LEU A 11 1.67 -15.44 9.50
CA LEU A 11 2.09 -14.66 8.34
C LEU A 11 2.86 -13.41 8.74
N LYS A 12 2.40 -12.69 9.77
CA LYS A 12 3.10 -11.52 10.33
C LYS A 12 4.53 -11.86 10.76
N LEU A 13 4.69 -12.95 11.52
CA LEU A 13 6.01 -13.40 12.00
C LEU A 13 6.97 -13.70 10.83
N GLN A 14 6.47 -14.30 9.76
CA GLN A 14 7.28 -14.56 8.55
C GLN A 14 7.72 -13.25 7.89
N VAL A 15 6.78 -12.33 7.68
CA VAL A 15 7.04 -11.05 7.02
C VAL A 15 8.00 -10.19 7.85
N ASP A 16 7.85 -10.14 9.16
CA ASP A 16 8.74 -9.41 10.08
C ASP A 16 10.19 -9.94 10.03
N GLN A 17 10.37 -11.22 9.65
CA GLN A 17 11.67 -11.86 9.44
C GLN A 17 12.19 -11.77 8.00
N TRP A 18 11.52 -11.00 7.14
CA TRP A 18 11.80 -10.89 5.70
C TRP A 18 11.63 -12.22 4.93
N ASN A 19 10.87 -13.17 5.46
CA ASN A 19 10.53 -14.40 4.75
C ASN A 19 9.35 -14.14 3.81
N ILE A 20 9.52 -14.52 2.53
CA ILE A 20 8.46 -14.38 1.52
C ILE A 20 7.43 -15.50 1.72
N PRO A 21 6.14 -15.19 1.96
CA PRO A 21 5.14 -16.22 2.20
C PRO A 21 4.79 -16.99 0.93
N GLU A 22 4.84 -18.32 1.01
CA GLU A 22 4.41 -19.23 -0.06
C GLU A 22 3.00 -19.78 0.22
N ASN A 23 2.27 -20.15 -0.84
CA ASN A 23 0.99 -20.87 -0.74
C ASN A 23 -0.11 -20.22 0.13
N LEU A 24 -0.33 -18.91 -0.03
CA LEU A 24 -1.47 -18.21 0.56
C LEU A 24 -2.79 -18.66 -0.11
N GLY A 25 -3.50 -19.59 0.53
CA GLY A 25 -4.77 -20.16 0.05
C GLY A 25 -5.97 -19.25 0.26
N ASP A 26 -6.11 -18.64 1.45
CA ASP A 26 -7.18 -17.69 1.76
C ASP A 26 -6.71 -16.24 1.53
N PRO A 27 -7.32 -15.48 0.59
CA PRO A 27 -6.97 -14.07 0.38
C PRO A 27 -7.35 -13.16 1.56
N ASN A 28 -8.22 -13.58 2.48
CA ASN A 28 -8.60 -12.77 3.64
C ASN A 28 -7.47 -12.66 4.68
N VAL A 29 -6.55 -13.63 4.72
CA VAL A 29 -5.38 -13.64 5.62
C VAL A 29 -4.40 -12.50 5.29
N PRO A 30 -3.81 -12.40 4.07
CA PRO A 30 -2.93 -11.28 3.74
C PRO A 30 -3.66 -9.94 3.75
N ALA A 31 -4.95 -9.88 3.39
CA ALA A 31 -5.74 -8.66 3.52
C ALA A 31 -5.94 -8.25 4.99
N SER A 32 -6.05 -9.20 5.91
CA SER A 32 -6.17 -8.93 7.34
C SER A 32 -4.85 -8.52 7.96
N LEU A 33 -3.74 -9.09 7.51
CA LEU A 33 -2.40 -8.61 7.86
C LEU A 33 -2.17 -7.17 7.38
N LEU A 34 -2.57 -6.82 6.16
CA LEU A 34 -2.44 -5.44 5.65
C LEU A 34 -3.25 -4.44 6.50
N LYS A 35 -4.48 -4.79 6.87
CA LYS A 35 -5.31 -3.97 7.78
C LYS A 35 -4.66 -3.84 9.16
N LEU A 36 -4.08 -4.91 9.69
CA LEU A 36 -3.36 -4.91 10.95
C LEU A 36 -2.15 -3.97 10.89
N TRP A 37 -1.38 -4.03 9.81
CA TRP A 37 -0.22 -3.16 9.60
C TRP A 37 -0.58 -1.68 9.64
N TYR A 38 -1.61 -1.24 8.90
CA TYR A 38 -2.07 0.14 8.96
C TYR A 38 -2.49 0.60 10.36
N ARG A 39 -3.03 -0.32 11.17
CA ARG A 39 -3.49 -0.05 12.52
C ARG A 39 -2.35 0.06 13.54
N GLU A 40 -1.24 -0.65 13.30
CA GLU A 40 -0.10 -0.73 14.22
C GLU A 40 0.98 0.33 13.95
N LEU A 41 0.80 1.17 12.94
CA LEU A 41 1.70 2.31 12.71
C LEU A 41 1.67 3.27 13.92
N GLU A 42 2.85 3.79 14.31
CA GLU A 42 2.97 4.80 15.38
C GLU A 42 2.16 6.06 15.07
N GLU A 43 2.13 6.48 13.81
CA GLU A 43 1.23 7.50 13.28
C GLU A 43 0.44 6.90 12.10
N PRO A 44 -0.87 7.15 11.97
CA PRO A 44 -1.66 6.68 10.84
C PRO A 44 -1.02 7.10 9.51
N VAL A 45 -1.26 6.27 8.48
CA VAL A 45 -0.70 6.50 7.13
C VAL A 45 -1.00 7.90 6.59
N ILE A 46 -2.15 8.48 6.96
CA ILE A 46 -2.43 9.92 6.82
C ILE A 46 -2.10 10.59 8.16
N PRO A 47 -1.09 11.47 8.23
CA PRO A 47 -0.66 12.09 9.49
C PRO A 47 -1.79 12.83 10.21
N GLN A 48 -1.75 12.82 11.55
CA GLN A 48 -2.82 13.39 12.37
C GLN A 48 -3.04 14.89 12.09
N SER A 49 -2.00 15.59 11.65
CA SER A 49 -2.09 17.01 11.28
C SER A 49 -3.06 17.29 10.12
N PHE A 50 -3.38 16.30 9.30
CA PHE A 50 -4.31 16.41 8.17
C PHE A 50 -5.74 15.96 8.49
N TYR A 51 -5.96 15.35 9.66
CA TYR A 51 -7.26 14.79 10.03
C TYR A 51 -8.42 15.78 9.83
N LYS A 52 -8.27 17.02 10.32
CA LYS A 52 -9.29 18.07 10.16
C LYS A 52 -9.56 18.40 8.69
N GLN A 53 -8.53 18.44 7.85
CA GLN A 53 -8.70 18.70 6.42
C GLN A 53 -9.42 17.54 5.72
N CYS A 54 -9.14 16.29 6.10
CA CYS A 54 -9.87 15.12 5.59
C CYS A 54 -11.36 15.21 5.93
N ILE A 55 -11.70 15.47 7.20
CA ILE A 55 -13.09 15.52 7.65
C ILE A 55 -13.81 16.75 7.10
N SER A 56 -13.15 17.90 6.98
CA SER A 56 -13.77 19.11 6.40
C SER A 56 -14.01 19.02 4.90
N ASN A 57 -13.34 18.11 4.19
CA ASN A 57 -13.40 17.99 2.74
C ASN A 57 -13.74 16.55 2.29
N TYR A 58 -14.52 15.82 3.10
CA TYR A 58 -14.77 14.39 2.94
C TYR A 58 -15.54 14.03 1.64
N GLU A 59 -16.22 15.00 1.04
CA GLU A 59 -16.93 14.91 -0.25
C GLU A 59 -16.23 15.70 -1.38
N ASP A 60 -15.10 16.36 -1.12
CA ASP A 60 -14.34 17.08 -2.15
C ASP A 60 -13.20 16.18 -2.66
N PRO A 61 -13.38 15.52 -3.83
CA PRO A 61 -12.38 14.63 -4.39
C PRO A 61 -11.07 15.36 -4.74
N GLU A 62 -11.11 16.64 -5.10
CA GLU A 62 -9.88 17.40 -5.38
C GLU A 62 -9.11 17.69 -4.09
N ALA A 63 -9.81 18.00 -2.99
CA ALA A 63 -9.19 18.15 -1.68
C ALA A 63 -8.63 16.83 -1.15
N ALA A 64 -9.34 15.73 -1.33
CA ALA A 64 -8.86 14.40 -0.96
C ALA A 64 -7.57 14.05 -1.71
N ILE A 65 -7.50 14.32 -3.03
CA ILE A 65 -6.28 14.14 -3.84
C ILE A 65 -5.12 15.03 -3.35
N ARG A 66 -5.40 16.25 -2.88
CA ARG A 66 -4.39 17.15 -2.29
C ARG A 66 -3.83 16.65 -0.96
N VAL A 67 -4.53 15.75 -0.25
CA VAL A 67 -4.04 15.11 0.98
C VAL A 67 -3.22 13.84 0.70
N VAL A 68 -3.16 13.34 -0.55
CA VAL A 68 -2.54 12.06 -0.93
C VAL A 68 -1.07 11.95 -0.51
N PHE A 69 -0.68 10.71 -0.18
CA PHE A 69 0.61 10.25 0.34
C PHE A 69 1.87 10.80 -0.39
N ALA A 70 1.73 11.18 -1.67
CA ALA A 70 2.84 11.58 -2.53
C ALA A 70 3.17 13.09 -2.51
N GLN A 71 2.36 13.93 -1.85
CA GLN A 71 2.58 15.37 -1.84
C GLN A 71 3.85 15.73 -1.05
N PRO A 72 4.71 16.65 -1.53
CA PRO A 72 5.99 16.98 -0.89
C PRO A 72 5.87 17.35 0.60
N VAL A 73 4.79 18.05 0.97
CA VAL A 73 4.51 18.42 2.37
C VAL A 73 4.20 17.19 3.24
N ASN A 74 3.58 16.15 2.69
CA ASN A 74 3.24 14.92 3.38
C ASN A 74 4.47 14.01 3.49
N VAL A 75 5.21 13.84 2.38
CA VAL A 75 6.47 13.10 2.33
C VAL A 75 7.47 13.63 3.37
N SER A 76 7.50 14.94 3.59
CA SER A 76 8.38 15.55 4.59
C SER A 76 8.10 15.07 6.02
N LYS A 77 6.86 14.64 6.31
CA LYS A 77 6.40 14.15 7.61
C LYS A 77 6.39 12.62 7.69
N THR A 78 5.72 11.96 6.74
CA THR A 78 5.60 10.48 6.70
C THR A 78 6.88 9.78 6.31
N LYS A 79 7.80 10.50 5.64
CA LYS A 79 8.98 9.93 4.96
C LYS A 79 8.65 8.92 3.86
N MET A 80 7.37 8.80 3.49
CA MET A 80 6.88 7.87 2.47
C MET A 80 6.69 8.62 1.16
N ASP A 81 7.69 8.59 0.29
CA ASP A 81 7.58 9.11 -1.06
C ASP A 81 6.92 8.09 -2.01
N VAL A 82 6.68 8.49 -3.26
CA VAL A 82 6.12 7.61 -4.30
C VAL A 82 6.94 6.34 -4.50
N ASN A 83 8.26 6.39 -4.31
CA ASN A 83 9.13 5.23 -4.50
C ASN A 83 9.00 4.24 -3.35
N ASN A 84 8.94 4.74 -2.11
CA ASN A 84 8.71 3.95 -0.90
C ASN A 84 7.32 3.28 -0.93
N LEU A 85 6.30 4.00 -1.39
CA LEU A 85 4.96 3.44 -1.58
C LEU A 85 4.94 2.35 -2.66
N ALA A 86 5.58 2.61 -3.81
CA ALA A 86 5.68 1.62 -4.88
C ALA A 86 6.45 0.35 -4.45
N MET A 87 7.49 0.51 -3.63
CA MET A 87 8.26 -0.60 -3.05
C MET A 87 7.40 -1.49 -2.14
N VAL A 88 6.53 -0.90 -1.32
CA VAL A 88 5.61 -1.64 -0.43
C VAL A 88 4.42 -2.22 -1.21
N MET A 89 3.89 -1.51 -2.20
CA MET A 89 2.73 -1.94 -2.97
C MET A 89 3.05 -3.01 -4.01
N ALA A 90 4.20 -2.93 -4.69
CA ALA A 90 4.57 -3.85 -5.76
C ALA A 90 4.44 -5.34 -5.39
N PRO A 91 5.04 -5.86 -4.29
CA PRO A 91 4.93 -7.28 -3.94
C PRO A 91 3.51 -7.72 -3.50
N ASN A 92 2.66 -6.76 -3.12
CA ASN A 92 1.28 -7.02 -2.72
C ASN A 92 0.31 -6.97 -3.91
N CYS A 93 0.61 -6.18 -4.94
CA CYS A 93 -0.22 -6.00 -6.13
C CYS A 93 0.20 -6.90 -7.31
N LEU A 94 1.49 -7.22 -7.41
CA LEU A 94 2.08 -8.01 -8.49
C LEU A 94 2.88 -9.17 -7.89
N ARG A 95 2.62 -10.38 -8.38
CA ARG A 95 3.31 -11.59 -7.91
C ARG A 95 3.99 -12.28 -9.09
N CYS A 96 5.31 -12.24 -9.13
CA CYS A 96 6.11 -13.06 -10.05
C CYS A 96 5.87 -14.55 -9.76
N LYS A 97 5.63 -15.35 -10.81
CA LYS A 97 5.40 -16.82 -10.73
C LYS A 97 6.62 -17.64 -11.16
N SER A 98 7.75 -16.98 -11.37
CA SER A 98 9.00 -17.65 -11.76
C SER A 98 9.74 -18.12 -10.52
N ASP A 99 10.35 -19.30 -10.61
CA ASP A 99 11.25 -19.84 -9.58
C ASP A 99 12.74 -19.48 -9.87
N ASP A 100 13.05 -18.81 -10.99
CA ASP A 100 14.42 -18.36 -11.32
C ASP A 100 14.74 -17.05 -10.58
N PRO A 101 15.73 -17.02 -9.66
CA PRO A 101 16.09 -15.83 -8.90
C PRO A 101 16.47 -14.63 -9.77
N ARG A 102 17.02 -14.87 -10.97
CA ARG A 102 17.39 -13.79 -11.91
C ARG A 102 16.15 -13.11 -12.47
N VAL A 103 15.14 -13.90 -12.83
CA VAL A 103 13.85 -13.39 -13.35
C VAL A 103 13.10 -12.65 -12.25
N ILE A 104 13.08 -13.19 -11.03
CA ILE A 104 12.48 -12.53 -9.87
C ILE A 104 13.13 -11.16 -9.65
N PHE A 105 14.47 -11.11 -9.55
CA PHE A 105 15.21 -9.87 -9.29
C PHE A 105 14.99 -8.81 -10.38
N GLU A 106 14.99 -9.22 -11.66
CA GLU A 106 14.70 -8.31 -12.76
C GLU A 106 13.26 -7.77 -12.70
N ASN A 107 12.28 -8.62 -12.37
CA ASN A 107 10.88 -8.24 -12.34
C ASN A 107 10.55 -7.34 -11.16
N THR A 108 11.20 -7.51 -10.00
CA THR A 108 11.03 -6.64 -8.83
C THR A 108 11.19 -5.16 -9.18
N ARG A 109 12.19 -4.81 -10.01
CA ARG A 109 12.40 -3.42 -10.46
C ARG A 109 11.31 -2.94 -11.40
N LYS A 110 10.80 -3.81 -12.28
CA LYS A 110 9.75 -3.49 -13.25
C LYS A 110 8.40 -3.30 -12.56
N GLU A 111 8.09 -4.16 -11.59
CA GLU A 111 6.87 -4.12 -10.78
C GLU A 111 6.77 -2.82 -9.96
N MET A 112 7.85 -2.43 -9.28
CA MET A 112 7.92 -1.14 -8.58
C MET A 112 7.73 0.04 -9.53
N SER A 113 8.39 0.01 -10.70
CA SER A 113 8.25 1.08 -11.70
C SER A 113 6.82 1.20 -12.22
N PHE A 114 6.14 0.07 -12.42
CA PHE A 114 4.74 0.03 -12.84
C PHE A 114 3.81 0.61 -11.77
N LEU A 115 3.96 0.20 -10.50
CA LEU A 115 3.15 0.76 -9.39
C LEU A 115 3.40 2.26 -9.22
N ARG A 116 4.65 2.70 -9.32
CA ARG A 116 4.98 4.14 -9.33
C ARG A 116 4.24 4.87 -10.44
N THR A 117 4.23 4.30 -11.65
CA THR A 117 3.54 4.89 -12.80
C THR A 117 2.04 4.99 -12.56
N LEU A 118 1.42 3.95 -11.98
CA LEU A 118 0.01 3.97 -11.59
C LEU A 118 -0.27 5.05 -10.52
N ILE A 119 0.52 5.11 -9.46
CA ILE A 119 0.33 6.08 -8.37
C ILE A 119 0.39 7.52 -8.88
N VAL A 120 1.27 7.81 -9.84
CA VAL A 120 1.48 9.18 -10.35
C VAL A 120 0.53 9.55 -11.49
N HIS A 121 0.17 8.59 -12.35
CA HIS A 121 -0.46 8.87 -13.64
C HIS A 121 -1.84 8.24 -13.84
N LEU A 122 -2.34 7.44 -12.90
CA LEU A 122 -3.70 6.90 -13.02
C LEU A 122 -4.70 8.06 -13.01
N ASP A 123 -5.41 8.24 -14.12
CA ASP A 123 -6.43 9.25 -14.23
C ASP A 123 -7.64 8.87 -13.38
N THR A 124 -7.85 9.60 -12.29
CA THR A 124 -8.99 9.45 -11.40
C THR A 124 -10.12 10.44 -11.73
N SER A 125 -10.07 11.11 -12.89
CA SER A 125 -11.09 12.09 -13.31
C SER A 125 -12.49 11.51 -13.35
N PHE A 126 -12.65 10.22 -13.70
CA PHE A 126 -13.93 9.53 -13.72
C PHE A 126 -14.60 9.46 -12.33
N VAL A 127 -13.82 9.51 -11.25
CA VAL A 127 -14.34 9.55 -9.87
C VAL A 127 -15.08 10.86 -9.61
N LYS A 128 -14.74 11.96 -10.32
CA LYS A 128 -15.43 13.26 -10.19
C LYS A 128 -16.90 13.23 -10.61
N GLY A 129 -17.35 12.21 -11.35
CA GLY A 129 -18.72 12.12 -11.87
C GLY A 129 -19.57 11.02 -11.23
N ILE A 130 -19.04 10.28 -10.25
CA ILE A 130 -19.70 9.13 -9.61
C ILE A 130 -20.05 9.43 -8.14
N ILE A 131 -19.59 10.56 -7.58
CA ILE A 131 -19.82 10.99 -6.20
C ILE A 131 -20.56 12.32 -6.19
#